data_AF-R1DJS4-F1
#
_entry.id   AF-R1DJS4-F1
#
_cell.length_a   1.000
_cell.length_b   1.000
_cell.length_c   1.000
_cell.angle_alpha   90.00
_cell.angle_beta   90.00
_cell.angle_gamma   90.00
#
_symmetry.space_group_name_H-M   'P 1'
#
loop_
_entity.id
_entity.type
_entity.pdbx_description
1 polymer ?
#
loop_
_entity_poly.entity_id
_entity_poly.type
_entity_poly.pdbx_seq_one_letter_code
_entity_poly.pdbx_strand_id
1 'polypeptide(L)'
;MEGLQVGIGIHADPAAVSISCRGVPEGGGLAIYEHVPPLEQPTQNVNREYESRAAEAALRETLLRAGRVTRVEYRCNRAAIFVSDQYHESLPFSFARGYAQRRANLTLLFGDRWSSEVVAAGAEQGGTGGGWDLFD
;
A
#
# COMPACT_ATOMS: atom_id res chain seq x y z
N MET A 1 -28.57 10.18 -2.97
CA MET A 1 -27.41 9.52 -2.34
C MET A 1 -26.23 9.69 -3.27
N GLU A 2 -25.26 10.52 -2.91
CA GLU A 2 -23.99 10.54 -3.65
C GLU A 2 -23.26 9.22 -3.40
N GLY A 3 -22.80 8.56 -4.47
CA GLY A 3 -22.16 7.25 -4.39
C GLY A 3 -20.81 7.30 -3.66
N LEU A 4 -20.48 6.20 -2.99
CA LEU A 4 -19.17 5.97 -2.38
C LEU A 4 -18.09 6.06 -3.48
N GLN A 5 -17.10 6.92 -3.29
CA GLN A 5 -15.96 7.05 -4.19
C GLN A 5 -14.86 6.08 -3.74
N VAL A 6 -14.17 5.50 -4.72
CA VAL A 6 -13.02 4.63 -4.50
C VAL A 6 -11.74 5.42 -4.74
N GLY A 7 -10.75 5.21 -3.87
CA GLY A 7 -9.44 5.82 -3.98
C GLY A 7 -8.48 5.00 -4.83
N ILE A 8 -7.20 5.05 -4.46
CA ILE A 8 -6.18 4.21 -5.07
C ILE A 8 -6.48 2.75 -4.71
N GLY A 9 -6.56 1.90 -5.72
CA GLY A 9 -6.79 0.46 -5.58
C GLY A 9 -5.62 -0.26 -4.93
N ILE A 10 -5.68 -1.59 -4.90
CA ILE A 10 -4.61 -2.41 -4.33
C ILE A 10 -3.31 -2.17 -5.10
N HIS A 11 -2.20 -1.96 -4.39
CA HIS A 11 -0.86 -1.88 -4.96
C HIS A 11 0.19 -2.13 -3.87
N ALA A 12 1.43 -2.29 -4.28
CA ALA A 12 2.61 -2.32 -3.40
C ALA A 12 3.66 -1.38 -3.97
N ASP A 13 4.18 -0.48 -3.13
CA ASP A 13 5.16 0.52 -3.55
C ASP A 13 6.57 -0.10 -3.61
N PRO A 14 7.43 0.30 -4.57
CA PRO A 14 8.79 -0.19 -4.71
C PRO A 14 9.74 0.52 -3.74
N ALA A 15 9.42 0.50 -2.45
CA ALA A 15 10.29 1.02 -1.39
C ALA A 15 10.24 0.09 -0.18
N ALA A 16 11.03 0.38 0.87
CA ALA A 16 10.99 -0.38 2.11
C ALA A 16 9.98 0.23 3.09
N VAL A 17 9.94 1.56 3.19
CA VAL A 17 9.08 2.29 4.13
C VAL A 17 8.32 3.41 3.43
N SER A 18 7.01 3.48 3.69
CA SER A 18 6.14 4.56 3.24
C SER A 18 5.70 5.41 4.44
N ILE A 19 5.83 6.74 4.30
CA ILE A 19 5.25 7.72 5.24
C ILE A 19 4.13 8.46 4.51
N SER A 20 2.88 8.16 4.84
CA SER A 20 1.69 8.74 4.19
C SER A 20 1.00 9.76 5.09
N CYS A 21 1.12 11.03 4.73
CA CYS A 21 0.59 12.20 5.43
C CYS A 21 -0.71 12.67 4.78
N ARG A 22 -1.82 12.56 5.54
CA ARG A 22 -3.16 12.85 5.03
C ARG A 22 -3.60 14.27 5.37
N GLY A 23 -3.89 15.06 4.34
CA GLY A 23 -4.52 16.38 4.45
C GLY A 23 -6.05 16.32 4.53
N VAL A 24 -6.69 17.47 4.61
CA VAL A 24 -8.15 17.64 4.43
C VAL A 24 -8.57 17.39 2.97
N PRO A 25 -9.82 17.00 2.69
CA PRO A 25 -10.94 16.70 3.61
C PRO A 25 -11.08 15.21 4.03
N GLU A 26 -12.12 14.91 4.82
CA GLU A 26 -12.31 13.69 5.62
C GLU A 26 -12.62 12.40 4.85
N GLY A 27 -11.90 11.33 5.16
CA GLY A 27 -12.16 9.98 4.67
C GLY A 27 -11.00 9.39 3.90
N GLY A 28 -11.17 8.16 3.41
CA GLY A 28 -10.16 7.47 2.62
C GLY A 28 -8.94 7.11 3.45
N GLY A 29 -9.16 6.42 4.57
CA GLY A 29 -8.07 5.79 5.33
C GLY A 29 -7.28 4.79 4.50
N LEU A 30 -6.45 3.99 5.16
CA LEU A 30 -5.57 3.03 4.50
C LEU A 30 -5.90 1.62 4.97
N ALA A 31 -6.03 0.68 4.04
CA ALA A 31 -6.01 -0.75 4.35
C ALA A 31 -4.64 -1.30 3.96
N ILE A 32 -3.97 -1.97 4.89
CA ILE A 32 -2.67 -2.62 4.69
C ILE A 32 -2.88 -4.12 4.89
N TYR A 33 -2.59 -4.88 3.86
CA TYR A 33 -2.67 -6.34 3.87
C TYR A 33 -1.33 -6.89 4.37
N GLU A 34 -1.37 -7.95 5.19
CA GLU A 34 -0.17 -8.56 5.78
C GLU A 34 0.81 -9.15 4.74
N HIS A 35 0.32 -9.40 3.52
CA HIS A 35 1.09 -10.00 2.43
C HIS A 35 1.91 -8.98 1.63
N VAL A 36 3.10 -9.43 1.23
CA VAL A 36 4.02 -8.73 0.32
C VAL A 36 4.10 -9.50 -1.00
N PRO A 37 4.27 -8.83 -2.15
CA PRO A 37 4.56 -9.50 -3.40
C PRO A 37 5.90 -10.27 -3.37
N PRO A 38 6.00 -11.37 -4.13
CA PRO A 38 7.28 -12.04 -4.36
C PRO A 38 8.31 -11.08 -5.00
N LEU A 39 9.59 -11.22 -4.64
CA LEU A 39 10.66 -10.33 -5.12
C LEU A 39 10.94 -10.51 -6.62
N GLU A 40 10.74 -11.71 -7.14
CA GLU A 40 10.87 -12.01 -8.56
C GLU A 40 9.78 -11.37 -9.43
N GLN A 41 8.67 -10.91 -8.81
CA GLN A 41 7.62 -10.24 -9.53
C GLN A 41 8.08 -8.83 -9.93
N PRO A 42 7.97 -8.43 -11.22
CA PRO A 42 8.30 -7.06 -11.64
C PRO A 42 7.50 -6.03 -10.86
N THR A 43 8.15 -4.95 -10.40
CA THR A 43 7.50 -3.86 -9.65
C THR A 43 6.32 -3.26 -10.39
N GLN A 44 6.43 -3.16 -11.71
CA GLN A 44 5.37 -2.65 -12.58
C GLN A 44 4.12 -3.52 -12.57
N ASN A 45 4.18 -4.78 -12.11
CA ASN A 45 3.00 -5.63 -12.01
C ASN A 45 2.22 -5.41 -10.71
N VAL A 46 2.83 -4.78 -9.71
CA VAL A 46 2.25 -4.61 -8.36
C VAL A 46 2.09 -3.15 -7.96
N ASN A 47 2.85 -2.24 -8.55
CA ASN A 47 2.72 -0.79 -8.35
C ASN A 47 1.95 -0.10 -9.50
N ARG A 48 0.90 -0.72 -10.02
CA ARG A 48 0.05 -0.11 -11.06
C ARG A 48 -1.38 -0.55 -10.91
N GLU A 49 -2.28 0.12 -11.63
CA GLU A 49 -3.65 -0.34 -11.80
C GLU A 49 -3.70 -1.72 -12.46
N TYR A 50 -4.51 -2.61 -11.89
CA TYR A 50 -4.76 -3.93 -12.46
C TYR A 50 -5.47 -3.84 -13.82
N GLU A 51 -5.28 -4.87 -14.64
CA GLU A 51 -5.90 -5.00 -15.97
C GLU A 51 -7.42 -4.87 -15.97
N SER A 52 -8.08 -5.22 -14.85
CA SER A 52 -9.51 -5.09 -14.67
C SER A 52 -9.87 -5.02 -13.19
N ARG A 53 -11.03 -4.42 -12.89
CA ARG A 53 -11.63 -4.43 -11.55
C ARG A 53 -11.91 -5.84 -11.03
N ALA A 54 -12.20 -6.79 -11.93
CA ALA A 54 -12.44 -8.18 -11.56
C ALA A 54 -11.14 -8.86 -11.10
N ALA A 55 -10.02 -8.61 -11.78
CA ALA A 55 -8.70 -9.11 -11.37
C ALA A 55 -8.29 -8.53 -10.00
N GLU A 56 -8.47 -7.22 -9.81
CA GLU A 56 -8.21 -6.57 -8.52
C GLU A 56 -9.09 -7.13 -7.39
N ALA A 57 -10.38 -7.35 -7.66
CA ALA A 57 -11.29 -7.96 -6.68
C ALA A 57 -10.89 -9.40 -6.32
N ALA A 58 -10.49 -10.20 -7.30
CA ALA A 58 -10.01 -11.57 -7.05
C ALA A 58 -8.73 -11.58 -6.20
N LEU A 59 -7.81 -10.63 -6.42
CA LEU A 59 -6.64 -10.46 -5.56
C LEU A 59 -7.04 -10.05 -4.14
N ARG A 60 -7.92 -9.05 -3.99
CA ARG A 60 -8.43 -8.61 -2.68
C ARG A 60 -8.97 -9.77 -1.86
N GLU A 61 -9.82 -10.58 -2.48
CA GLU A 61 -10.39 -11.79 -1.87
C GLU A 61 -9.32 -12.81 -1.46
N THR A 62 -8.26 -12.93 -2.26
CA THR A 62 -7.12 -13.80 -1.96
C THR A 62 -6.34 -13.30 -0.75
N LEU A 63 -6.02 -12.00 -0.70
CA LEU A 63 -5.30 -11.38 0.41
C LEU A 63 -6.09 -11.46 1.73
N LEU A 64 -7.42 -11.22 1.67
CA LEU A 64 -8.32 -11.34 2.82
C LEU A 64 -8.38 -12.76 3.40
N ARG A 65 -8.27 -13.78 2.55
CA ARG A 65 -8.18 -15.18 2.99
C ARG A 65 -6.80 -15.56 3.51
N ALA A 66 -5.75 -14.96 2.96
CA ALA A 66 -4.37 -15.33 3.24
C ALA A 66 -3.80 -14.72 4.53
N GLY A 67 -4.39 -13.63 5.05
CA GLY A 67 -3.85 -12.97 6.24
C GLY A 67 -4.71 -11.85 6.78
N ARG A 68 -4.14 -11.08 7.71
CA ARG A 68 -4.84 -9.96 8.35
C ARG A 68 -4.79 -8.70 7.50
N VAL A 69 -5.76 -7.83 7.76
CA VAL A 69 -5.80 -6.47 7.20
C VAL A 69 -5.81 -5.47 8.34
N THR A 70 -4.81 -4.60 8.35
CA THR A 70 -4.77 -3.46 9.28
C THR A 70 -5.45 -2.28 8.63
N ARG A 71 -6.49 -1.75 9.27
CA ARG A 71 -7.20 -0.55 8.83
C ARG A 71 -6.74 0.64 9.63
N VAL A 72 -6.18 1.62 8.94
CA VAL A 72 -5.81 2.92 9.50
C VAL A 72 -6.87 3.92 9.11
N GLU A 73 -7.76 4.21 10.05
CA GLU A 73 -8.81 5.20 9.85
C GLU A 73 -8.23 6.58 9.50
N TYR A 74 -8.97 7.31 8.67
CA TYR A 74 -8.58 8.66 8.31
C TYR A 74 -8.59 9.57 9.55
N ARG A 75 -7.55 10.40 9.68
CA ARG A 75 -7.55 11.62 10.50
C ARG A 75 -6.68 12.67 9.81
N CYS A 76 -7.12 13.93 9.85
CA CYS A 76 -6.37 15.05 9.31
C CYS A 76 -5.03 15.24 10.04
N ASN A 77 -3.99 15.67 9.31
CA ASN A 77 -2.64 15.93 9.81
C ASN A 77 -2.00 14.74 10.53
N ARG A 78 -2.39 13.52 10.13
CA ARG A 78 -1.80 12.27 10.63
C ARG A 78 -0.93 11.65 9.56
N ALA A 79 0.27 11.23 9.97
CA ALA A 79 1.12 10.34 9.21
C ALA A 79 0.83 8.88 9.58
N ALA A 80 0.81 8.00 8.58
CA ALA A 80 0.96 6.56 8.78
C ALA A 80 2.33 6.13 8.26
N ILE A 81 3.09 5.41 9.06
CA ILE A 81 4.37 4.79 8.69
C ILE A 81 4.12 3.30 8.59
N PHE A 82 4.47 2.69 7.46
CA PHE A 82 4.20 1.28 7.20
C PHE A 82 5.23 0.68 6.23
N VAL A 83 5.29 -0.66 6.20
CA VAL A 83 6.12 -1.41 5.25
C VAL A 83 5.54 -1.20 3.85
N SER A 84 6.33 -0.57 2.99
CA SER A 84 5.86 0.02 1.73
C SER A 84 5.41 -1.01 0.70
N ASP A 85 6.09 -2.15 0.70
CA ASP A 85 5.86 -3.26 -0.21
C ASP A 85 4.72 -4.20 0.20
N GLN A 86 4.11 -3.99 1.36
CA GLN A 86 2.87 -4.67 1.69
C GLN A 86 1.78 -4.19 0.75
N TYR A 87 0.92 -5.11 0.30
CA TYR A 87 -0.25 -4.69 -0.47
C TYR A 87 -1.08 -3.72 0.35
N HIS A 88 -1.52 -2.62 -0.25
CA HIS A 88 -2.32 -1.63 0.42
C HIS A 88 -3.25 -0.90 -0.55
N GLU A 89 -4.32 -0.30 -0.02
CA GLU A 89 -5.29 0.46 -0.78
C GLU A 89 -5.94 1.57 0.05
N SER A 90 -6.52 2.55 -0.63
CA SER A 90 -7.35 3.55 0.02
C SER A 90 -8.70 2.95 0.42
N LEU A 91 -9.11 3.18 1.67
CA LEU A 91 -10.49 2.95 2.07
C LEU A 91 -11.45 3.86 1.26
N PRO A 92 -12.73 3.49 1.13
CA PRO A 92 -13.69 4.34 0.45
C PRO A 92 -13.89 5.70 1.13
N PHE A 93 -14.35 6.68 0.37
CA PHE A 93 -14.67 8.01 0.87
C PHE A 93 -15.87 8.60 0.14
N SER A 94 -16.42 9.68 0.68
CA SER A 94 -17.47 10.46 0.02
C SER A 94 -17.12 11.93 0.16
N PHE A 95 -16.45 12.46 -0.86
CA PHE A 95 -16.15 13.89 -0.94
C PHE A 95 -17.23 14.58 -1.78
N ALA A 96 -17.65 15.76 -1.34
CA ALA A 96 -18.47 16.64 -2.16
C ALA A 96 -17.72 16.99 -3.46
N ARG A 97 -18.45 17.40 -4.50
CA ARG A 97 -17.83 17.82 -5.76
C ARG A 97 -17.16 19.19 -5.62
N GLY A 98 -16.08 19.39 -6.36
CA GLY A 98 -15.37 20.68 -6.46
C GLY A 98 -13.92 20.61 -6.01
N TYR A 99 -13.12 21.58 -6.43
CA TYR A 99 -11.67 21.58 -6.16
C TYR A 99 -11.34 21.64 -4.67
N ALA A 100 -12.06 22.47 -3.90
CA ALA A 100 -11.89 22.60 -2.45
C ALA A 100 -12.20 21.32 -1.66
N GLN A 101 -12.87 20.36 -2.30
CA GLN A 101 -13.26 19.08 -1.71
C GLN A 101 -12.31 17.94 -2.12
N ARG A 102 -11.26 18.25 -2.89
CA ARG A 102 -10.21 17.29 -3.21
C ARG A 102 -9.26 17.16 -2.02
N ARG A 103 -8.83 15.93 -1.76
CA ARG A 103 -7.84 15.62 -0.75
C ARG A 103 -6.43 15.63 -1.36
N ALA A 104 -5.50 16.26 -0.66
CA ALA A 104 -4.07 16.06 -0.90
C ALA A 104 -3.54 14.97 0.04
N ASN A 105 -2.72 14.07 -0.52
CA ASN A 105 -1.92 13.14 0.25
C ASN A 105 -0.46 13.32 -0.14
N LEU A 106 0.43 13.42 0.85
CA LEU A 106 1.86 13.43 0.62
C LEU A 106 2.42 12.09 1.10
N THR A 107 3.00 11.32 0.18
CA THR A 107 3.71 10.08 0.50
C THR A 107 5.21 10.30 0.30
N LEU A 108 5.99 9.97 1.32
CA LEU A 108 7.45 9.89 1.23
C LEU A 108 7.86 8.42 1.23
N LEU A 109 8.67 8.01 0.26
CA LEU A 109 9.13 6.64 0.06
C LEU A 109 10.62 6.55 0.38
N PHE A 110 11.01 5.57 1.18
CA PHE A 110 12.39 5.36 1.62
C PHE A 110 12.85 3.92 1.41
N GLY A 111 14.10 3.77 0.97
CA GLY A 111 14.72 2.47 0.64
C GLY A 111 14.26 1.93 -0.72
N ASP A 112 14.94 0.88 -1.19
CA ASP A 112 14.61 0.18 -2.44
C ASP A 112 14.57 -1.33 -2.19
N ARG A 113 13.36 -1.91 -2.31
CA ARG A 113 13.15 -3.35 -2.16
C ARG A 113 13.57 -4.15 -3.38
N TRP A 114 13.51 -3.56 -4.57
CA TRP A 114 13.75 -4.24 -5.83
C TRP A 114 15.12 -3.91 -6.44
N SER A 115 15.99 -3.25 -5.68
CA SER A 115 17.40 -3.14 -6.02
C SER A 115 18.01 -4.53 -6.22
N SER A 116 18.91 -4.66 -7.20
CA SER A 116 19.56 -5.94 -7.51
C SER A 116 20.32 -6.52 -6.31
N GLU A 117 20.82 -5.66 -5.42
CA GLU A 117 21.52 -6.05 -4.20
C GLU A 117 20.57 -6.69 -3.17
N VAL A 118 19.37 -6.13 -2.98
CA VAL A 118 18.35 -6.70 -2.08
C VAL A 118 17.77 -8.00 -2.64
N VAL A 119 17.56 -8.07 -3.95
CA VAL A 119 17.08 -9.30 -4.63
C VAL A 119 18.12 -10.42 -4.54
N ALA A 120 19.41 -10.10 -4.74
CA ALA A 120 20.51 -11.06 -4.59
C ALA A 120 20.63 -11.55 -3.14
N ALA A 121 20.57 -10.65 -2.16
CA ALA A 121 20.58 -11.01 -0.75
C ALA A 121 19.39 -11.88 -0.33
N GLY A 122 18.19 -11.62 -0.86
CA GLY A 122 17.00 -12.43 -0.63
C GLY A 122 17.08 -13.83 -1.25
N ALA A 123 17.70 -13.97 -2.42
CA ALA A 123 17.93 -15.26 -3.06
C ALA A 123 18.94 -16.14 -2.30
N GLU A 124 19.92 -15.53 -1.62
CA GLU A 124 20.87 -16.24 -0.77
C GLU A 124 20.27 -16.65 0.58
N GLN A 125 19.28 -15.92 1.10
CA GLN A 125 18.61 -16.18 2.39
C GLN A 125 17.46 -17.20 2.31
N GLY A 126 17.50 -18.15 1.37
CA GLY A 126 16.61 -19.33 1.34
C GLY A 126 16.72 -20.28 2.55
N GLY A 127 17.43 -19.89 3.62
CA GLY A 127 17.52 -20.58 4.89
C GLY A 127 17.52 -19.59 6.07
N THR A 128 16.48 -19.68 6.90
CA THR A 128 16.29 -19.05 8.22
C THR A 128 16.14 -17.53 8.27
N GLY A 129 14.98 -17.09 8.77
CA GLY A 129 14.58 -15.69 8.91
C GLY A 129 15.58 -14.85 9.69
N GLY A 130 16.16 -13.87 8.99
CA GLY A 130 16.80 -12.71 9.58
C GLY A 130 15.79 -11.57 9.65
N GLY A 131 15.46 -11.13 10.85
CA GLY A 131 14.61 -9.97 11.08
C GLY A 131 15.24 -8.70 10.52
N TRP A 132 14.40 -7.84 9.96
CA TRP A 132 14.77 -6.48 9.57
C TRP A 132 14.95 -5.64 10.84
N ASP A 133 16.14 -5.65 11.43
CA ASP A 133 16.48 -4.66 12.46
C ASP A 133 16.83 -3.34 11.77
N LEU A 134 15.81 -2.50 11.62
CA LEU A 134 15.88 -1.15 11.04
C LEU A 134 16.38 -0.09 12.06
N PHE A 135 16.94 -0.50 13.20
CA PHE A 135 17.33 0.40 14.29
C PHE A 135 18.58 -0.02 15.08
N ASP A 136 19.58 -0.62 14.43
CA ASP A 136 20.96 -0.68 14.98
C ASP A 136 21.79 0.54 14.58
#